data_AF-A0A933Q540-F1
#
_entry.id   AF-A0A933Q540-F1
#
_cell.length_a   1.000
_cell.length_b   1.000
_cell.length_c   1.000
_cell.angle_alpha   90.00
_cell.angle_beta   90.00
_cell.angle_gamma   90.00
#
_symmetry.space_group_name_H-M   'P 1'
#
loop_
_entity.id
_entity.type
_entity.pdbx_description
1 polymer ?
#
loop_
_entity_poly.entity_id
_entity_poly.type
_entity_poly.pdbx_seq_one_letter_code
_entity_poly.pdbx_strand_id
1 'polypeptide(L)'
;MKTRQVRALALLTCLLSLMVVGVSAYLRLSGAGLGCADWPGCYGRILSGMSHAPWEGARLVHRIVATLALLAGILLAWRSWRPQPLQPAARYATLLLALMLFLSVVGVWSSDPRMAWVNFINLVGGLGLVTFSWRVAITSEPSRLMERGIGGQLCRVALTTLTLAVLLGGLIGARYAAPACGGLPDCQGVWWPAAQGWSALNPLATLSGPSIPGEAGGVALHLLHRYAAVLAAVLLAVVALRLRAVRRARKAALVVLSLLVLEAAIGVLTVASGFSLWLAVAHNVGAALLLAAAASLMHSVRQ
;
A
#
# COMPACT_ATOMS: atom_id res chain seq x y z
N MET A 1 28.21 -5.62 -15.38
CA MET A 1 27.09 -6.52 -15.75
C MET A 1 26.24 -6.94 -14.55
N LYS A 2 26.84 -7.36 -13.44
CA LYS A 2 26.15 -7.76 -12.20
C LYS A 2 25.12 -6.74 -11.68
N THR A 3 25.47 -5.46 -11.59
CA THR A 3 24.56 -4.39 -11.10
C THR A 3 23.31 -4.23 -11.96
N ARG A 4 23.46 -4.28 -13.29
CA ARG A 4 22.32 -4.21 -14.23
C ARG A 4 21.37 -5.41 -14.06
N GLN A 5 21.91 -6.61 -13.87
CA GLN A 5 21.10 -7.82 -13.62
C GLN A 5 20.36 -7.75 -12.28
N VAL A 6 21.04 -7.34 -11.20
CA VAL A 6 20.41 -7.16 -9.88
C VAL A 6 19.30 -6.11 -9.95
N ARG A 7 19.53 -5.00 -10.65
CA ARG A 7 18.50 -3.98 -10.87
C ARG A 7 17.30 -4.51 -11.64
N ALA A 8 17.53 -5.20 -12.76
CA ALA A 8 16.45 -5.75 -13.57
C ALA A 8 15.62 -6.77 -12.77
N LEU A 9 16.29 -7.64 -12.00
CA LEU A 9 15.62 -8.58 -11.13
C LEU A 9 14.86 -7.89 -10.00
N ALA A 10 15.43 -6.85 -9.38
CA ALA A 10 14.74 -6.05 -8.36
C ALA A 10 13.49 -5.34 -8.89
N LEU A 11 13.54 -4.82 -10.12
CA LEU A 11 12.38 -4.23 -10.79
C LEU A 11 11.31 -5.28 -11.12
N LEU A 12 11.72 -6.47 -11.57
CA LEU A 12 10.81 -7.60 -11.77
C LEU A 12 10.15 -8.01 -10.44
N THR A 13 10.92 -8.15 -9.36
CA THR A 13 10.39 -8.46 -8.03
C THR A 13 9.46 -7.37 -7.52
N CYS A 14 9.74 -6.09 -7.82
CA CYS A 14 8.87 -4.96 -7.49
C CYS A 14 7.54 -5.04 -8.26
N LEU A 15 7.57 -5.37 -9.55
CA LEU A 15 6.37 -5.58 -10.36
C LEU A 15 5.53 -6.74 -9.83
N LEU A 16 6.16 -7.88 -9.53
CA LEU A 16 5.48 -9.03 -8.94
C LEU A 16 4.90 -8.67 -7.56
N SER A 17 5.62 -7.90 -6.74
CA SER A 17 5.13 -7.42 -5.44
C SER A 17 3.90 -6.52 -5.58
N LEU A 18 3.87 -5.63 -6.57
CA LEU A 18 2.70 -4.81 -6.89
C LEU A 18 1.49 -5.67 -7.31
N MET A 19 1.72 -6.72 -8.11
CA MET A 19 0.68 -7.69 -8.44
C MET A 19 0.17 -8.44 -7.21
N VAL A 20 1.07 -8.88 -6.30
CA VAL A 20 0.69 -9.47 -5.01
C VAL A 20 -0.18 -8.49 -4.21
N VAL A 21 0.21 -7.23 -4.09
CA VAL A 21 -0.57 -6.20 -3.38
C VAL A 21 -1.95 -6.01 -4.01
N GLY A 22 -2.03 -5.92 -5.34
CA GLY A 22 -3.30 -5.73 -6.05
C GLY A 22 -4.25 -6.93 -5.88
N VAL A 23 -3.76 -8.15 -6.10
CA VAL A 23 -4.57 -9.36 -5.94
C VAL A 23 -4.94 -9.59 -4.46
N SER A 24 -4.03 -9.29 -3.53
CA SER A 24 -4.32 -9.33 -2.08
C SER A 24 -5.39 -8.32 -1.68
N ALA A 25 -5.34 -7.09 -2.22
CA ALA A 25 -6.39 -6.10 -2.01
C ALA A 25 -7.73 -6.58 -2.57
N TYR A 26 -7.75 -7.15 -3.77
CA TYR A 26 -8.96 -7.75 -4.34
C TYR A 26 -9.53 -8.83 -3.42
N LEU A 27 -8.73 -9.83 -3.02
CA LEU A 27 -9.18 -10.95 -2.18
C LEU A 27 -9.78 -10.50 -0.85
N ARG A 28 -9.14 -9.51 -0.20
CA ARG A 28 -9.59 -8.93 1.06
C ARG A 28 -10.90 -8.15 0.89
N LEU A 29 -10.96 -7.25 -0.09
CA LEU A 29 -12.12 -6.38 -0.31
C LEU A 29 -13.33 -7.19 -0.83
N SER A 30 -13.13 -8.16 -1.72
CA SER A 30 -14.17 -9.09 -2.15
C SER A 30 -14.59 -10.04 -1.02
N GLY A 31 -13.66 -10.43 -0.15
CA GLY A 31 -13.94 -11.20 1.08
C GLY A 31 -14.78 -10.41 2.08
N ALA A 32 -14.66 -9.07 2.03
CA ALA A 32 -15.55 -8.12 2.66
C ALA A 32 -16.77 -7.79 1.80
N GLY A 33 -17.17 -8.66 0.86
CA GLY A 33 -18.31 -8.50 -0.05
C GLY A 33 -18.43 -7.17 -0.80
N LEU A 34 -17.37 -6.35 -0.88
CA LEU A 34 -17.34 -5.17 -1.73
C LEU A 34 -17.44 -5.62 -3.19
N GLY A 35 -18.43 -5.10 -3.92
CA GLY A 35 -18.77 -5.52 -5.27
C GLY A 35 -19.95 -6.50 -5.38
N CYS A 36 -20.56 -6.93 -4.26
CA CYS A 36 -21.83 -7.67 -4.28
C CYS A 36 -23.04 -6.72 -4.33
N ALA A 37 -24.13 -7.12 -4.99
CA ALA A 37 -25.41 -6.40 -4.96
C ALA A 37 -26.06 -6.41 -3.55
N ASP A 38 -25.99 -7.54 -2.84
CA ASP A 38 -26.57 -7.70 -1.48
C ASP A 38 -25.61 -7.31 -0.34
N TRP A 39 -24.71 -6.36 -0.56
CA TRP A 39 -23.81 -5.90 0.50
C TRP A 39 -24.61 -5.14 1.58
N PRO A 40 -24.52 -5.45 2.90
CA PRO A 40 -23.54 -6.27 3.63
C PRO A 40 -23.88 -7.76 3.87
N GLY A 41 -25.08 -8.22 3.50
CA GLY A 41 -25.49 -9.63 3.66
C GLY A 41 -24.55 -10.63 2.96
N CYS A 42 -23.87 -10.20 1.90
CA CYS A 42 -22.84 -10.98 1.20
C CYS A 42 -21.72 -11.47 2.15
N TYR A 43 -21.33 -10.69 3.17
CA TYR A 43 -20.29 -11.08 4.12
C TYR A 43 -20.68 -12.34 4.91
N GLY A 44 -21.93 -12.41 5.38
CA GLY A 44 -22.44 -13.54 6.16
C GLY A 44 -22.40 -14.84 5.36
N ARG A 45 -22.70 -14.76 4.05
CA ARG A 45 -22.60 -15.89 3.11
C ARG A 45 -21.14 -16.37 2.91
N ILE A 46 -20.20 -15.43 2.82
CA ILE A 46 -18.76 -15.74 2.72
C ILE A 46 -18.29 -16.42 4.01
N LEU A 47 -18.71 -15.93 5.18
CA LEU A 47 -18.41 -16.54 6.47
C LEU A 47 -19.02 -17.95 6.63
N SER A 48 -20.19 -18.20 6.03
CA SER A 48 -20.84 -19.52 6.03
C SER A 48 -20.26 -20.48 4.99
N GLY A 49 -19.18 -20.11 4.29
CA GLY A 49 -18.50 -20.96 3.32
C GLY A 49 -19.16 -21.04 1.93
N MET A 50 -20.17 -20.21 1.65
CA MET A 50 -20.79 -20.13 0.33
C MET A 50 -19.96 -19.19 -0.55
N SER A 51 -19.20 -19.75 -1.50
CA SER A 51 -18.31 -18.98 -2.38
C SER A 51 -19.08 -18.38 -3.56
N HIS A 52 -18.70 -17.15 -3.92
CA HIS A 52 -19.06 -16.56 -5.22
C HIS A 52 -17.93 -16.86 -6.22
N ALA A 53 -18.31 -17.25 -7.45
CA ALA A 53 -17.47 -17.93 -8.44
C ALA A 53 -16.18 -17.22 -8.96
N PRO A 54 -15.88 -15.90 -8.75
CA PRO A 54 -14.57 -15.34 -9.12
C PRO A 54 -13.50 -15.34 -8.00
N TRP A 55 -13.81 -15.80 -6.79
CA TRP A 55 -12.86 -15.73 -5.66
C TRP A 55 -11.75 -16.78 -5.71
N GLU A 56 -12.05 -17.98 -6.21
CA GLU A 56 -11.08 -19.09 -6.30
C GLU A 56 -9.96 -18.82 -7.31
N GLY A 57 -10.32 -18.25 -8.48
CA GLY A 57 -9.35 -17.85 -9.50
C GLY A 57 -8.36 -16.82 -8.99
N ALA A 58 -8.83 -15.79 -8.27
CA ALA A 58 -7.96 -14.78 -7.67
C ALA A 58 -6.99 -15.37 -6.64
N ARG A 59 -7.42 -16.38 -5.86
CA ARG A 59 -6.56 -17.08 -4.91
C ARG A 59 -5.46 -17.86 -5.63
N LEU A 60 -5.78 -18.54 -6.74
CA LEU A 60 -4.79 -19.21 -7.57
C LEU A 60 -3.77 -18.23 -8.15
N VAL A 61 -4.25 -17.12 -8.74
CA VAL A 61 -3.39 -16.06 -9.28
C VAL A 61 -2.47 -15.51 -8.19
N HIS A 62 -2.99 -15.22 -7.00
CA HIS A 62 -2.18 -14.77 -5.86
C HIS A 62 -1.08 -15.78 -5.50
N ARG A 63 -1.41 -17.08 -5.42
CA ARG A 63 -0.44 -18.14 -5.10
C ARG A 63 0.69 -18.19 -6.14
N ILE A 64 0.35 -18.17 -7.43
CA ILE A 64 1.31 -18.21 -8.52
C ILE A 64 2.24 -16.99 -8.46
N VAL A 65 1.67 -15.78 -8.41
CA VAL A 65 2.45 -14.53 -8.40
C VAL A 65 3.32 -14.44 -7.14
N ALA A 66 2.80 -14.81 -5.96
CA ALA A 66 3.57 -14.81 -4.72
C ALA A 66 4.74 -15.81 -4.76
N THR A 67 4.54 -16.99 -5.35
CA THR A 67 5.60 -17.99 -5.52
C THR A 67 6.69 -17.48 -6.46
N LEU A 68 6.29 -16.89 -7.59
CA LEU A 68 7.23 -16.26 -8.53
C LEU A 68 8.00 -15.10 -7.86
N ALA A 69 7.33 -14.28 -7.06
CA ALA A 69 7.95 -13.19 -6.31
C ALA A 69 8.99 -13.71 -5.31
N LEU A 70 8.67 -14.79 -4.58
CA LEU A 70 9.58 -15.42 -3.62
C LEU A 70 10.81 -16.01 -4.32
N LEU A 71 10.63 -16.74 -5.42
CA LEU A 71 11.75 -17.30 -6.19
C LEU A 71 12.65 -16.18 -6.74
N ALA A 72 12.05 -15.11 -7.28
CA ALA A 72 12.79 -13.94 -7.72
C ALA A 72 13.53 -13.25 -6.56
N GLY A 73 12.91 -13.17 -5.38
CA GLY A 73 13.50 -12.62 -4.16
C GLY A 73 14.70 -13.44 -3.64
N ILE A 74 14.61 -14.77 -3.66
CA ILE A 74 15.71 -15.68 -3.33
C ILE A 74 16.89 -15.46 -4.28
N LEU A 75 16.62 -15.45 -5.60
CA LEU A 75 17.64 -15.20 -6.61
C LEU A 75 18.26 -13.81 -6.46
N LEU A 76 17.45 -12.81 -6.12
CA LEU A 76 17.89 -11.43 -5.90
C LEU A 76 18.81 -11.32 -4.69
N ALA A 77 18.44 -11.93 -3.57
CA ALA A 77 19.28 -12.00 -2.38
C ALA A 77 20.60 -12.69 -2.69
N TRP A 78 20.56 -13.87 -3.31
CA TRP A 78 21.76 -14.63 -3.67
C TRP A 78 22.72 -13.84 -4.58
N ARG A 79 22.21 -13.23 -5.66
CA ARG A 79 22.99 -12.37 -6.57
C ARG A 79 23.54 -11.11 -5.89
N SER A 80 22.83 -10.57 -4.90
CA SER A 80 23.27 -9.39 -4.17
C SER A 80 24.44 -9.68 -3.22
N TRP A 81 24.53 -10.91 -2.71
CA TRP A 81 25.60 -11.34 -1.80
C TRP A 81 26.83 -11.92 -2.52
N ARG A 82 26.68 -12.57 -3.68
CA ARG A 82 27.78 -13.28 -4.37
C ARG A 82 28.25 -12.59 -5.66
N PRO A 83 29.56 -12.61 -6.02
CA PRO A 83 30.69 -13.09 -5.22
C PRO A 83 31.08 -12.12 -4.10
N GLN A 84 30.92 -10.81 -4.31
CA GLN A 84 31.08 -9.78 -3.28
C GLN A 84 29.74 -9.09 -2.98
N PRO A 85 29.44 -8.75 -1.71
CA PRO A 85 28.18 -8.16 -1.33
C PRO A 85 28.03 -6.73 -1.87
N LEU A 86 26.94 -6.49 -2.61
CA LEU A 86 26.56 -5.16 -3.10
C LEU A 86 25.83 -4.38 -2.00
N GLN A 87 26.55 -3.79 -1.05
CA GLN A 87 25.92 -2.98 0.00
C GLN A 87 25.57 -1.57 -0.51
N PRO A 88 24.41 -0.98 -0.10
CA PRO A 88 23.43 -1.50 0.85
C PRO A 88 22.34 -2.40 0.23
N ALA A 89 22.38 -2.64 -1.09
CA ALA A 89 21.37 -3.43 -1.81
C ALA A 89 21.20 -4.86 -1.24
N ALA A 90 22.29 -5.52 -0.86
CA ALA A 90 22.27 -6.84 -0.24
C ALA A 90 21.48 -6.87 1.08
N ARG A 91 21.60 -5.83 1.92
CA ARG A 91 20.79 -5.70 3.15
C ARG A 91 19.30 -5.60 2.84
N TYR A 92 18.91 -4.77 1.87
CA TYR A 92 17.49 -4.64 1.50
C TYR A 92 16.95 -5.93 0.87
N ALA A 93 17.76 -6.65 0.09
CA ALA A 93 17.37 -7.94 -0.48
C ALA A 93 17.17 -9.01 0.62
N THR A 94 18.00 -9.03 1.66
CA THR A 94 17.80 -9.92 2.82
C THR A 94 16.55 -9.56 3.61
N LEU A 95 16.30 -8.27 3.87
CA LEU A 95 15.07 -7.82 4.54
C LEU A 95 13.82 -8.15 3.73
N LEU A 96 13.87 -7.99 2.41
CA LEU A 96 12.80 -8.39 1.50
C LEU A 96 12.50 -9.88 1.61
N LEU A 97 13.54 -10.73 1.54
CA LEU A 97 13.37 -12.19 1.64
C LEU A 97 12.82 -12.60 3.01
N ALA A 98 13.35 -12.03 4.09
CA ALA A 98 12.85 -12.29 5.44
C ALA A 98 11.37 -11.90 5.58
N LEU A 99 10.97 -10.75 5.02
CA LEU A 99 9.58 -10.31 5.00
C LEU A 99 8.69 -11.25 4.16
N MET A 100 9.14 -11.71 2.99
CA MET A 100 8.40 -12.68 2.17
C MET A 100 8.14 -13.98 2.94
N LEU A 101 9.16 -14.52 3.62
CA LEU A 101 9.02 -15.73 4.43
C LEU A 101 8.08 -15.52 5.61
N PHE A 102 8.18 -14.38 6.30
CA PHE A 102 7.26 -14.01 7.36
C PHE A 102 5.81 -13.92 6.87
N LEU A 103 5.56 -13.28 5.73
CA LEU A 103 4.22 -13.17 5.15
C LEU A 103 3.67 -14.52 4.66
N SER A 104 4.53 -15.43 4.20
CA SER A 104 4.12 -16.81 3.89
C SER A 104 3.60 -17.55 5.13
N VAL A 105 4.19 -17.31 6.30
CA VAL A 105 3.73 -17.88 7.58
C VAL A 105 2.42 -17.22 8.00
N VAL A 106 2.33 -15.89 8.00
CA VAL A 106 1.09 -15.14 8.31
C VAL A 106 -0.06 -15.53 7.37
N GLY A 107 0.27 -15.91 6.13
CA GLY A 107 -0.65 -16.42 5.11
C GLY A 107 -1.52 -17.59 5.57
N VAL A 108 -1.07 -18.41 6.53
CA VAL A 108 -1.82 -19.57 7.06
C VAL A 108 -3.14 -19.13 7.71
N TRP A 109 -3.15 -17.98 8.38
CA TRP A 109 -4.35 -17.43 9.03
C TRP A 109 -5.17 -16.50 8.12
N SER A 110 -4.74 -16.29 6.88
CA SER A 110 -5.40 -15.36 5.94
C SER A 110 -6.70 -15.92 5.34
N SER A 111 -7.10 -17.13 5.72
CA SER A 111 -8.37 -17.72 5.34
C SER A 111 -9.56 -17.15 6.11
N ASP A 112 -9.36 -16.67 7.34
CA ASP A 112 -10.43 -16.09 8.15
C ASP A 112 -10.48 -14.57 7.95
N PRO A 113 -11.51 -14.04 7.25
CA PRO A 113 -11.63 -12.61 7.02
C PRO A 113 -11.89 -11.82 8.30
N ARG A 114 -12.20 -12.46 9.45
CA ARG A 114 -12.44 -11.79 10.73
C ARG A 114 -11.17 -11.30 11.42
N MET A 115 -10.01 -11.83 11.03
CA MET A 115 -8.73 -11.52 11.67
C MET A 115 -8.15 -10.21 11.10
N ALA A 116 -8.59 -9.06 11.63
CA ALA A 116 -8.17 -7.74 11.13
C ALA A 116 -6.64 -7.56 11.15
N TRP A 117 -5.96 -8.16 12.13
CA TRP A 117 -4.50 -8.08 12.26
C TRP A 117 -3.78 -8.79 11.12
N VAL A 118 -4.30 -9.93 10.64
CA VAL A 118 -3.73 -10.67 9.49
C VAL A 118 -3.85 -9.82 8.24
N ASN A 119 -5.05 -9.26 7.99
CA ASN A 119 -5.31 -8.37 6.87
C ASN A 119 -4.39 -7.14 6.90
N PHE A 120 -4.21 -6.55 8.08
CA PHE A 120 -3.38 -5.36 8.25
C PHE A 120 -1.90 -5.69 8.05
N ILE A 121 -1.37 -6.77 8.65
CA ILE A 121 0.01 -7.21 8.46
C ILE A 121 0.29 -7.54 7.00
N ASN A 122 -0.63 -8.23 6.29
CA ASN A 122 -0.47 -8.52 4.88
C ASN A 122 -0.41 -7.25 4.02
N LEU A 123 -1.19 -6.22 4.36
CA LEU A 123 -1.14 -4.92 3.68
C LEU A 123 0.18 -4.19 3.94
N VAL A 124 0.57 -4.06 5.21
CA VAL A 124 1.84 -3.41 5.60
C VAL A 124 3.04 -4.16 5.01
N GLY A 125 2.97 -5.49 5.06
CA GLY A 125 3.94 -6.37 4.45
C GLY A 125 4.04 -6.18 2.95
N GLY A 126 2.90 -6.13 2.24
CA GLY A 126 2.86 -5.84 0.81
C GLY A 126 3.52 -4.50 0.44
N LEU A 127 3.27 -3.44 1.21
CA LEU A 127 3.97 -2.15 1.06
C LEU A 127 5.47 -2.30 1.32
N GLY A 128 5.86 -3.12 2.30
CA GLY A 128 7.24 -3.49 2.57
C GLY A 128 7.90 -4.23 1.40
N LEU A 129 7.20 -5.15 0.74
CA LEU A 129 7.70 -5.88 -0.43
C LEU A 129 8.05 -4.93 -1.58
N VAL A 130 7.12 -4.03 -1.92
CA VAL A 130 7.33 -2.99 -2.96
C VAL A 130 8.47 -2.07 -2.54
N THR A 131 8.48 -1.61 -1.29
CA THR A 131 9.51 -0.69 -0.78
C THR A 131 10.90 -1.30 -0.82
N PHE A 132 11.09 -2.52 -0.28
CA PHE A 132 12.42 -3.13 -0.21
C PHE A 132 12.92 -3.55 -1.59
N SER A 133 12.09 -4.15 -2.44
CA SER A 133 12.48 -4.49 -3.83
C SER A 133 12.87 -3.24 -4.63
N TRP A 134 12.11 -2.15 -4.49
CA TRP A 134 12.45 -0.87 -5.09
C TRP A 134 13.75 -0.27 -4.54
N ARG A 135 13.98 -0.36 -3.22
CA ARG A 135 15.24 0.09 -2.61
C ARG A 135 16.46 -0.68 -3.11
N VAL A 136 16.33 -1.99 -3.34
CA VAL A 136 17.39 -2.77 -4.00
C VAL A 136 17.67 -2.21 -5.40
N ALA A 137 16.62 -1.92 -6.18
CA ALA A 137 16.76 -1.39 -7.53
C ALA A 137 17.52 -0.05 -7.57
N ILE A 138 17.14 0.92 -6.72
CA ILE A 138 17.78 2.25 -6.72
C ILE A 138 19.21 2.23 -6.14
N THR A 139 19.48 1.39 -5.14
CA THR A 139 20.80 1.29 -4.50
C THR A 139 21.78 0.39 -5.22
N SER A 140 21.32 -0.33 -6.26
CA SER A 140 22.17 -1.13 -7.13
C SER A 140 22.86 -0.33 -8.24
N GLU A 141 22.46 0.92 -8.46
CA GLU A 141 23.19 1.85 -9.32
C GLU A 141 24.43 2.43 -8.60
N PRO A 142 25.55 2.65 -9.31
CA PRO A 142 26.71 3.31 -8.73
C PRO A 142 26.33 4.72 -8.26
N SER A 143 26.54 4.99 -6.96
CA SER A 143 26.35 6.30 -6.35
C SER A 143 27.17 7.34 -7.12
N ARG A 144 26.50 8.29 -7.78
CA ARG A 144 27.18 9.52 -8.21
C ARG A 144 27.23 10.43 -6.99
N LEU A 145 28.40 10.54 -6.36
CA LEU A 145 28.71 11.52 -5.31
C LEU A 145 28.11 12.89 -5.67
N MET A 146 27.25 13.52 -4.86
CA MET A 146 27.03 14.98 -4.92
C MET A 146 26.04 15.59 -3.91
N GLU A 147 26.51 16.61 -3.19
CA GLU A 147 25.79 17.73 -2.55
C GLU A 147 24.48 17.50 -1.78
N ARG A 148 24.56 17.71 -0.46
CA ARG A 148 23.44 17.82 0.49
C ARG A 148 22.42 18.87 0.02
N GLY A 149 21.26 18.41 -0.46
CA GLY A 149 20.15 19.29 -0.83
C GLY A 149 19.41 19.89 0.37
N ILE A 150 18.94 21.13 0.20
CA ILE A 150 18.07 21.88 1.10
C ILE A 150 16.71 21.15 1.26
N GLY A 151 16.20 21.00 2.49
CA GLY A 151 14.81 20.55 2.75
C GLY A 151 14.63 19.13 3.31
N GLY A 152 15.68 18.51 3.87
CA GLY A 152 15.63 17.13 4.37
C GLY A 152 14.59 16.83 5.46
N GLN A 153 14.23 17.81 6.30
CA GLN A 153 13.18 17.64 7.32
C GLN A 153 11.78 17.64 6.71
N LEU A 154 11.47 18.58 5.82
CA LEU A 154 10.19 18.63 5.12
C LEU A 154 9.94 17.35 4.31
N CYS A 155 10.97 16.82 3.64
CA CYS A 155 10.89 15.54 2.94
C CYS A 155 10.57 14.37 3.89
N ARG A 156 11.20 14.33 5.09
CA ARG A 156 10.87 13.31 6.10
C ARG A 156 9.44 13.41 6.55
N VAL A 157 8.99 14.61 6.90
CA VAL A 157 7.61 14.83 7.36
C VAL A 157 6.64 14.41 6.27
N ALA A 158 6.85 14.82 5.02
CA ALA A 158 6.00 14.42 3.89
C ALA A 158 5.93 12.89 3.72
N LEU A 159 7.06 12.18 3.79
CA LEU A 159 7.07 10.71 3.68
C LEU A 159 6.38 10.03 4.84
N THR A 160 6.62 10.51 6.07
CA THR A 160 6.01 9.99 7.28
C THR A 160 4.49 10.19 7.24
N THR A 161 4.03 11.38 6.85
CA THR A 161 2.60 11.67 6.72
C THR A 161 1.96 10.83 5.61
N LEU A 162 2.61 10.67 4.45
CA LEU A 162 2.13 9.75 3.41
C LEU A 162 2.02 8.33 3.92
N THR A 163 3.07 7.83 4.59
CA THR A 163 3.08 6.48 5.16
C THR A 163 1.91 6.31 6.13
N LEU A 164 1.68 7.29 7.02
CA LEU A 164 0.56 7.27 7.94
C LEU A 164 -0.79 7.26 7.20
N ALA A 165 -0.96 8.08 6.16
CA ALA A 165 -2.18 8.12 5.36
C ALA A 165 -2.47 6.76 4.70
N VAL A 166 -1.45 6.11 4.13
CA VAL A 166 -1.55 4.78 3.53
C VAL A 166 -1.88 3.72 4.58
N LEU A 167 -1.25 3.77 5.75
CA LEU A 167 -1.55 2.84 6.85
C LEU A 167 -2.98 2.99 7.38
N LEU A 168 -3.45 4.22 7.57
CA LEU A 168 -4.83 4.50 8.00
C LEU A 168 -5.84 4.03 6.94
N GLY A 169 -5.60 4.30 5.66
CA GLY A 169 -6.44 3.81 4.57
C GLY A 169 -6.44 2.28 4.48
N GLY A 170 -5.27 1.66 4.68
CA GLY A 170 -5.14 0.21 4.77
C GLY A 170 -5.88 -0.38 5.95
N LEU A 171 -5.93 0.31 7.09
CA LEU A 171 -6.70 -0.09 8.26
C LEU A 171 -8.21 -0.05 8.00
N ILE A 172 -8.72 0.93 7.22
CA ILE A 172 -10.13 0.95 6.77
C ILE A 172 -10.45 -0.34 6.01
N GLY A 173 -9.56 -0.74 5.09
CA GLY A 173 -9.72 -1.98 4.33
C GLY A 173 -9.56 -3.25 5.17
N ALA A 174 -8.66 -3.27 6.15
CA ALA A 174 -8.43 -4.43 7.02
C ALA A 174 -9.55 -4.68 8.03
N ARG A 175 -10.24 -3.60 8.42
CA ARG A 175 -11.38 -3.57 9.35
C ARG A 175 -12.74 -3.65 8.67
N TYR A 176 -12.77 -3.66 7.34
CA TYR A 176 -14.00 -3.55 6.54
C TYR A 176 -14.87 -2.34 6.93
N ALA A 177 -14.22 -1.21 7.19
CA ALA A 177 -14.83 0.01 7.69
C ALA A 177 -15.31 0.97 6.56
N ALA A 178 -15.18 0.57 5.29
CA ALA A 178 -15.63 1.36 4.14
C ALA A 178 -17.06 1.95 4.29
N PRO A 179 -18.10 1.18 4.65
CA PRO A 179 -19.48 1.69 4.75
C PRO A 179 -19.72 2.68 5.88
N ALA A 180 -18.79 2.84 6.84
CA ALA A 180 -18.97 3.77 7.96
C ALA A 180 -19.20 5.21 7.47
N CYS A 181 -18.49 5.63 6.43
CA CYS A 181 -18.66 6.93 5.77
C CYS A 181 -18.84 6.77 4.25
N GLY A 182 -20.08 6.92 3.75
CA GLY A 182 -20.40 6.77 2.32
C GLY A 182 -20.24 8.03 1.45
N GLY A 183 -20.02 9.20 2.04
CA GLY A 183 -19.99 10.49 1.32
C GLY A 183 -18.62 11.18 1.35
N LEU A 184 -18.47 12.20 0.51
CA LEU A 184 -17.38 13.20 0.52
C LEU A 184 -18.00 14.55 0.10
N PRO A 185 -17.80 15.66 0.84
CA PRO A 185 -16.96 15.79 2.04
C PRO A 185 -17.66 15.35 3.35
N ASP A 186 -18.97 15.10 3.31
CA ASP A 186 -19.74 14.67 4.48
C ASP A 186 -19.42 13.22 4.91
N CYS A 187 -19.94 12.83 6.06
CA CYS A 187 -20.04 11.43 6.45
C CYS A 187 -21.44 11.20 7.05
N GLN A 188 -22.27 10.44 6.33
CA GLN A 188 -23.66 10.15 6.70
C GLN A 188 -24.53 11.41 6.83
N GLY A 189 -24.40 12.35 5.90
CA GLY A 189 -25.17 13.60 5.90
C GLY A 189 -24.67 14.67 6.87
N VAL A 190 -23.72 14.33 7.76
CA VAL A 190 -23.07 15.30 8.63
C VAL A 190 -21.77 15.76 8.00
N TRP A 191 -21.65 17.06 7.75
CA TRP A 191 -20.39 17.65 7.35
C TRP A 191 -19.42 17.61 8.51
N TRP A 192 -18.40 16.76 8.39
CA TRP A 192 -17.27 16.73 9.34
C TRP A 192 -17.66 16.41 10.80
N PRO A 193 -18.28 15.24 11.06
CA PRO A 193 -18.71 14.87 12.40
C PRO A 193 -17.51 14.81 13.36
N ALA A 194 -17.76 15.06 14.65
CA ALA A 194 -16.75 14.83 15.67
C ALA A 194 -16.37 13.34 15.70
N ALA A 195 -15.07 13.04 15.66
CA ALA A 195 -14.58 11.67 15.80
C ALA A 195 -14.93 11.15 17.19
N GLN A 196 -15.81 10.16 17.26
CA GLN A 196 -16.23 9.52 18.50
C GLN A 196 -15.77 8.06 18.49
N GLY A 197 -15.02 7.65 19.50
CA GLY A 197 -14.54 6.27 19.62
C GLY A 197 -13.27 5.95 18.80
N TRP A 198 -12.28 5.37 19.48
CA TRP A 198 -10.98 5.03 18.91
C TRP A 198 -10.79 3.51 18.73
N SER A 199 -11.85 2.74 18.95
CA SER A 199 -11.82 1.27 18.84
C SER A 199 -11.41 0.81 17.44
N ALA A 200 -11.65 1.63 16.41
CA ALA A 200 -11.22 1.38 15.03
C ALA A 200 -9.72 1.43 14.78
N LEU A 201 -8.95 2.04 15.69
CA LEU A 201 -7.50 2.08 15.61
C LEU A 201 -6.85 0.80 16.12
N ASN A 202 -7.58 -0.11 16.76
CA ASN A 202 -7.04 -1.39 17.20
C ASN A 202 -6.96 -2.37 16.01
N PRO A 203 -5.75 -2.70 15.50
CA PRO A 203 -5.61 -3.66 14.42
C PRO A 203 -5.79 -5.11 14.89
N LEU A 204 -5.75 -5.37 16.21
CA LEU A 204 -5.86 -6.70 16.81
C LEU A 204 -7.31 -7.16 17.02
N ALA A 205 -8.28 -6.38 16.54
CA ALA A 205 -9.70 -6.71 16.70
C ALA A 205 -10.09 -7.94 15.86
N THR A 206 -10.85 -8.85 16.47
CA THR A 206 -11.60 -9.88 15.76
C THR A 206 -12.94 -9.30 15.33
N LEU A 207 -13.24 -9.33 14.04
CA LEU A 207 -14.44 -8.71 13.48
C LEU A 207 -15.63 -9.66 13.58
N SER A 208 -16.78 -9.14 14.02
CA SER A 208 -18.06 -9.86 13.96
C SER A 208 -18.79 -9.66 12.62
N GLY A 209 -18.36 -8.66 11.85
CA GLY A 209 -18.98 -8.22 10.60
C GLY A 209 -18.26 -6.99 10.04
N PRO A 210 -18.65 -6.50 8.84
CA PRO A 210 -18.25 -5.18 8.38
C PRO A 210 -18.84 -4.09 9.28
N SER A 211 -18.25 -2.90 9.26
CA SER A 211 -18.84 -1.76 9.97
C SER A 211 -20.22 -1.41 9.42
N ILE A 212 -21.06 -0.84 10.27
CA ILE A 212 -22.35 -0.28 9.86
C ILE A 212 -22.21 1.20 9.50
N PRO A 213 -23.09 1.75 8.64
CA PRO A 213 -23.14 3.18 8.36
C PRO A 213 -23.19 4.02 9.64
N GLY A 214 -22.29 4.99 9.77
CA GLY A 214 -22.22 5.89 10.93
C GLY A 214 -21.59 5.29 12.20
N GLU A 215 -21.05 4.07 12.15
CA GLU A 215 -20.36 3.48 13.30
C GLU A 215 -19.20 4.38 13.77
N ALA A 216 -19.26 4.83 15.03
CA ALA A 216 -18.41 5.89 15.57
C ALA A 216 -16.90 5.66 15.31
N GLY A 217 -16.41 4.44 15.60
CA GLY A 217 -15.01 4.08 15.34
C GLY A 217 -14.65 4.14 13.85
N GLY A 218 -15.50 3.59 12.98
CA GLY A 218 -15.29 3.64 11.53
C GLY A 218 -15.25 5.08 11.00
N VAL A 219 -16.16 5.94 11.49
CA VAL A 219 -16.17 7.38 11.16
C VAL A 219 -14.86 8.05 11.58
N ALA A 220 -14.40 7.83 12.81
CA ALA A 220 -13.14 8.39 13.30
C ALA A 220 -11.94 7.97 12.42
N LEU A 221 -11.89 6.70 12.00
CA LEU A 221 -10.84 6.17 11.14
C LEU A 221 -10.86 6.80 9.74
N HIS A 222 -12.04 6.96 9.13
CA HIS A 222 -12.20 7.67 7.85
C HIS A 222 -11.74 9.12 7.93
N LEU A 223 -12.14 9.84 8.97
CA LEU A 223 -11.72 11.23 9.17
C LEU A 223 -10.20 11.32 9.32
N LEU A 224 -9.58 10.50 10.18
CA LEU A 224 -8.13 10.45 10.33
C LEU A 224 -7.42 10.20 9.00
N HIS A 225 -7.90 9.25 8.20
CA HIS A 225 -7.37 9.00 6.86
C HIS A 225 -7.51 10.22 5.94
N ARG A 226 -8.68 10.87 5.89
CA ARG A 226 -8.93 12.08 5.07
C ARG A 226 -7.98 13.22 5.43
N TYR A 227 -7.84 13.53 6.72
CA TYR A 227 -6.90 14.57 7.18
C TYR A 227 -5.46 14.23 6.83
N ALA A 228 -5.04 12.99 7.10
CA ALA A 228 -3.69 12.54 6.79
C ALA A 228 -3.42 12.56 5.28
N ALA A 229 -4.39 12.18 4.45
CA ALA A 229 -4.28 12.18 3.00
C ALA A 229 -4.18 13.60 2.43
N VAL A 230 -5.01 14.54 2.90
CA VAL A 230 -4.93 15.96 2.48
C VAL A 230 -3.58 16.55 2.90
N LEU A 231 -3.15 16.34 4.15
CA LEU A 231 -1.86 16.84 4.62
C LEU A 231 -0.70 16.22 3.83
N ALA A 232 -0.72 14.90 3.59
CA ALA A 232 0.27 14.23 2.77
C ALA A 232 0.32 14.81 1.36
N ALA A 233 -0.84 15.01 0.72
CA ALA A 233 -0.95 15.57 -0.61
C ALA A 233 -0.35 16.98 -0.70
N VAL A 234 -0.69 17.87 0.23
CA VAL A 234 -0.13 19.23 0.28
C VAL A 234 1.39 19.19 0.47
N LEU A 235 1.88 18.41 1.44
CA LEU A 235 3.32 18.31 1.71
C LEU A 235 4.10 17.72 0.52
N LEU A 236 3.58 16.66 -0.11
CA LEU A 236 4.17 16.04 -1.29
C LEU A 236 4.15 16.98 -2.50
N ALA A 237 3.06 17.70 -2.71
CA ALA A 237 2.97 18.69 -3.78
C ALA A 237 4.01 19.79 -3.59
N VAL A 238 4.14 20.35 -2.38
CA VAL A 238 5.16 21.36 -2.07
C VAL A 238 6.56 20.81 -2.29
N VAL A 239 6.88 19.61 -1.79
CA VAL A 239 8.20 18.98 -1.97
C VAL A 239 8.49 18.74 -3.46
N ALA A 240 7.57 18.13 -4.20
CA ALA A 240 7.75 17.84 -5.62
C ALA A 240 7.85 19.12 -6.46
N LEU A 241 7.05 20.14 -6.17
CA LEU A 241 7.11 21.44 -6.86
C LEU A 241 8.42 22.20 -6.59
N ARG A 242 9.02 22.06 -5.41
CA ARG A 242 10.36 22.60 -5.13
C ARG A 242 11.44 21.81 -5.85
N LEU A 243 11.37 20.48 -5.79
CA LEU A 243 12.38 19.60 -6.38
C LEU A 243 12.30 19.50 -7.91
N ARG A 244 11.19 19.92 -8.54
CA ARG A 244 11.09 19.98 -10.02
C ARG A 244 12.10 20.93 -10.65
N ALA A 245 12.57 21.93 -9.91
CA ALA A 245 13.59 22.88 -10.35
C ALA A 245 14.97 22.22 -10.44
N VAL A 246 15.20 21.13 -9.70
CA VAL A 246 16.46 20.37 -9.72
C VAL A 246 16.45 19.41 -10.90
N ARG A 247 17.34 19.62 -11.89
CA ARG A 247 17.37 18.87 -13.16
C ARG A 247 17.38 17.34 -12.98
N ARG A 248 18.09 16.83 -11.97
CA ARG A 248 18.17 15.38 -11.65
C ARG A 248 16.87 14.84 -11.03
N ALA A 249 16.20 15.62 -10.18
CA ALA A 249 14.97 15.22 -9.50
C ALA A 249 13.70 15.50 -10.33
N ARG A 250 13.79 16.32 -11.38
CA ARG A 250 12.64 16.78 -12.18
C ARG A 250 11.75 15.64 -12.67
N LYS A 251 12.31 14.56 -13.22
CA LYS A 251 11.52 13.41 -13.68
C LYS A 251 10.78 12.74 -12.53
N ALA A 252 11.47 12.45 -11.42
CA ALA A 252 10.85 11.84 -10.24
C ALA A 252 9.78 12.76 -9.61
N ALA A 253 10.02 14.07 -9.59
CA ALA A 253 9.08 15.06 -9.08
C ALA A 253 7.79 15.11 -9.91
N LEU A 254 7.91 15.10 -11.26
CA LEU A 254 6.75 15.04 -12.15
C LEU A 254 5.98 13.73 -11.99
N VAL A 255 6.66 12.58 -11.87
CA VAL A 255 6.02 11.30 -11.59
C VAL A 255 5.23 11.33 -10.28
N VAL A 256 5.81 11.88 -9.21
CA VAL A 256 5.11 12.04 -7.91
C VAL A 256 3.88 12.94 -8.04
N LEU A 257 3.98 14.07 -8.76
CA LEU A 257 2.83 14.96 -8.97
C LEU A 257 1.73 14.28 -9.78
N SER A 258 2.07 13.57 -10.86
CA SER A 258 1.10 12.83 -11.67
C SER A 258 0.41 11.73 -10.87
N LEU A 259 1.18 10.92 -10.12
CA LEU A 259 0.63 9.88 -9.27
C LEU A 259 -0.22 10.45 -8.14
N LEU A 260 0.15 11.59 -7.57
CA LEU A 260 -0.64 12.25 -6.52
C LEU A 260 -2.02 12.68 -7.02
N VAL A 261 -2.08 13.29 -8.22
CA VAL A 261 -3.35 13.68 -8.84
C VAL A 261 -4.19 12.46 -9.17
N LEU A 262 -3.59 11.43 -9.77
CA LEU A 262 -4.28 10.20 -10.10
C LEU A 262 -4.82 9.50 -8.85
N GLU A 263 -4.02 9.42 -7.78
CA GLU A 263 -4.40 8.77 -6.53
C GLU A 263 -5.55 9.50 -5.83
N ALA A 264 -5.52 10.84 -5.82
CA ALA A 264 -6.61 11.65 -5.29
C ALA A 264 -7.91 11.44 -6.12
N ALA A 265 -7.80 11.41 -7.45
CA ALA A 265 -8.94 11.16 -8.33
C ALA A 265 -9.54 9.75 -8.09
N ILE A 266 -8.70 8.71 -8.01
CA ILE A 266 -9.16 7.35 -7.73
C ILE A 266 -9.82 7.27 -6.34
N GLY A 267 -9.27 7.94 -5.33
CA GLY A 267 -9.87 8.00 -3.99
C GLY A 267 -11.27 8.63 -3.99
N VAL A 268 -11.43 9.77 -4.67
CA VAL A 268 -12.74 10.44 -4.82
C VAL A 268 -13.72 9.56 -5.59
N LEU A 269 -13.30 8.97 -6.71
CA LEU A 269 -14.13 8.08 -7.52
C LEU A 269 -14.52 6.81 -6.77
N THR A 270 -13.66 6.30 -5.89
CA THR A 270 -13.96 5.14 -5.05
C THR A 270 -15.17 5.43 -4.16
N VAL A 271 -15.21 6.58 -3.49
CA VAL A 271 -16.36 6.96 -2.66
C VAL A 271 -17.58 7.29 -3.52
N ALA A 272 -17.42 8.07 -4.58
CA ALA A 272 -18.52 8.48 -5.45
C ALA A 272 -19.23 7.30 -6.15
N SER A 273 -18.52 6.19 -6.38
CA SER A 273 -19.07 4.96 -6.94
C SER A 273 -19.65 4.00 -5.91
N GLY A 274 -19.73 4.39 -4.63
CA GLY A 274 -20.19 3.50 -3.55
C GLY A 274 -19.19 2.39 -3.23
N PHE A 275 -17.90 2.69 -3.27
CA PHE A 275 -16.78 1.76 -3.04
C PHE A 275 -16.67 0.64 -4.07
N SER A 276 -16.72 0.99 -5.36
CA SER A 276 -16.43 0.05 -6.45
C SER A 276 -15.13 -0.73 -6.18
N LEU A 277 -15.24 -2.06 -6.23
CA LEU A 277 -14.15 -2.97 -5.88
C LEU A 277 -12.87 -2.65 -6.67
N TRP A 278 -12.98 -2.43 -7.98
CA TRP A 278 -11.82 -2.19 -8.84
C TRP A 278 -11.17 -0.84 -8.59
N LEU A 279 -11.96 0.19 -8.27
CA LEU A 279 -11.41 1.51 -7.89
C LEU A 279 -10.71 1.44 -6.54
N ALA A 280 -11.29 0.72 -5.57
CA ALA A 280 -10.65 0.51 -4.27
C ALA A 280 -9.33 -0.31 -4.40
N VAL A 281 -9.29 -1.32 -5.27
CA VAL A 281 -8.05 -2.06 -5.58
C VAL A 281 -7.03 -1.15 -6.25
N ALA A 282 -7.45 -0.35 -7.25
CA ALA A 282 -6.58 0.59 -7.93
C ALA A 282 -6.00 1.64 -6.97
N HIS A 283 -6.80 2.12 -6.01
CA HIS A 283 -6.35 3.02 -4.94
C HIS A 283 -5.26 2.37 -4.08
N ASN A 284 -5.41 1.11 -3.68
CA ASN A 284 -4.39 0.39 -2.90
C ASN A 284 -3.06 0.26 -3.65
N VAL A 285 -3.11 -0.06 -4.96
CA VAL A 285 -1.91 -0.17 -5.81
C VAL A 285 -1.29 1.20 -6.07
N GLY A 286 -2.12 2.22 -6.34
CA GLY A 286 -1.70 3.60 -6.58
C GLY A 286 -1.01 4.21 -5.36
N ALA A 287 -1.55 4.00 -4.15
CA ALA A 287 -0.91 4.37 -2.89
C ALA A 287 0.49 3.76 -2.73
N ALA A 288 0.64 2.46 -3.04
CA ALA A 288 1.94 1.78 -2.98
C ALA A 288 2.95 2.35 -4.00
N LEU A 289 2.50 2.64 -5.22
CA LEU A 289 3.30 3.28 -6.26
C LEU A 289 3.72 4.70 -5.87
N LEU A 290 2.80 5.50 -5.33
CA LEU A 290 3.06 6.85 -4.87
C LEU A 290 4.09 6.85 -3.74
N LEU A 291 4.00 5.91 -2.79
CA LEU A 291 4.97 5.74 -1.71
C LEU A 291 6.37 5.41 -2.25
N ALA A 292 6.48 4.47 -3.21
CA ALA A 292 7.75 4.14 -3.84
C ALA A 292 8.34 5.32 -4.66
N ALA A 293 7.49 6.04 -5.40
CA ALA A 293 7.90 7.22 -6.16
C ALA A 293 8.36 8.36 -5.24
N ALA A 294 7.64 8.62 -4.14
CA ALA A 294 8.02 9.60 -3.13
C ALA A 294 9.36 9.27 -2.48
N ALA A 295 9.58 7.99 -2.12
CA ALA A 295 10.86 7.53 -1.59
C ALA A 295 12.00 7.72 -2.61
N SER A 296 11.75 7.50 -3.90
CA SER A 296 12.72 7.73 -4.98
C SER A 296 13.11 9.20 -5.11
N LEU A 297 12.10 10.07 -5.11
CA LEU A 297 12.31 11.51 -5.18
C LEU A 297 13.20 11.99 -4.03
N MET A 298 12.94 11.51 -2.81
CA MET A 298 13.74 11.88 -1.64
C MET A 298 15.14 11.27 -1.64
N HIS A 299 15.30 10.08 -2.23
CA HIS A 299 16.62 9.49 -2.43
C HIS A 299 17.47 10.31 -3.40
N SER A 300 16.86 10.85 -4.46
CA SER A 300 17.56 11.65 -5.49
C SER A 300 18.16 12.98 -5.01
N VAL A 301 17.88 13.39 -3.77
CA VAL A 301 18.30 14.67 -3.17
C VAL A 301 19.13 14.46 -1.88
N ARG A 302 19.22 13.23 -1.37
CA ARG A 302 19.89 12.91 -0.09
C ARG A 302 21.32 12.37 -0.23
N GLN A 303 21.74 12.05 -1.44
CA GLN A 303 23.10 11.61 -1.77
C GLN A 303 23.84 12.73 -2.47
#